data_AF-A0A7C0WEE0-F1
#
_entry.id   AF-A0A7C0WEE0-F1
#
_cell.length_a   1.000
_cell.length_b   1.000
_cell.length_c   1.000
_cell.angle_alpha   90.00
_cell.angle_beta   90.00
_cell.angle_gamma   90.00
#
_symmetry.space_group_name_H-M   'P 1'
#
loop_
_entity.id
_entity.type
_entity.pdbx_description
1 polymer ?
#
loop_
_entity_poly.entity_id
_entity_poly.type
_entity_poly.pdbx_seq_one_letter_code
_entity_poly.pdbx_strand_id
1 'polypeptide(L)' 'GGAPLLGVNGNVIICHGSSSAKAIKNAIKVAKDVVNKKVNERIKQRLELKVKR' A
#
# COMPACT_ATOMS: atom_id res chain seq x y z
N GLY A 1 8.42 -8.26 -4.08
CA GLY A 1 7.49 -9.05 -3.28
C GLY A 1 7.32 -8.29 -2.01
N GLY A 2 6.13 -8.35 -1.45
CA GLY A 2 5.74 -7.54 -0.31
C GLY A 2 4.27 -7.17 -0.46
N ALA A 3 3.61 -6.91 0.66
CA ALA A 3 2.19 -6.61 0.69
C ALA A 3 1.96 -5.18 1.22
N PRO A 4 0.99 -4.43 0.68
CA PRO A 4 0.61 -3.14 1.25
C PRO A 4 -0.02 -3.35 2.62
N LEU A 5 0.50 -2.65 3.63
CA LEU A 5 -0.13 -2.54 4.94
C LEU A 5 -1.21 -1.45 4.85
N LEU A 6 -2.47 -1.85 5.01
CA LEU A 6 -3.62 -0.95 4.99
C LEU A 6 -3.97 -0.47 6.40
N GLY A 7 -4.63 0.68 6.48
CA GLY A 7 -5.05 1.27 7.76
C GLY A 7 -4.05 2.25 8.38
N VAL A 8 -2.95 2.54 7.68
CA VAL A 8 -1.98 3.59 8.05
C VAL A 8 -2.18 4.82 7.17
N ASN A 9 -1.79 6.01 7.66
CA ASN A 9 -1.88 7.26 6.90
C ASN A 9 -0.72 7.41 5.89
N GLY A 10 -0.54 6.42 4.99
CA GLY A 10 0.54 6.45 4.03
C GLY A 10 0.72 5.15 3.25
N ASN A 11 1.83 5.08 2.52
CA ASN A 11 2.23 3.92 1.73
C ASN A 11 3.28 3.10 2.49
N VAL A 12 2.90 1.90 2.96
CA VAL A 12 3.80 0.99 3.69
C VAL A 12 3.74 -0.38 3.04
N ILE A 13 4.90 -0.92 2.66
CA ILE A 13 5.04 -2.28 2.11
C ILE A 13 5.79 -3.15 3.10
N ILE A 14 5.14 -4.22 3.57
CA ILE A 14 5.77 -5.21 4.46
C ILE A 14 6.42 -6.32 3.61
N CYS A 15 7.66 -6.67 3.94
CA CYS A 15 8.45 -7.72 3.31
C CYS A 15 8.90 -8.77 4.35
N HIS A 16 9.27 -9.97 3.89
CA HIS A 16 9.88 -10.98 4.77
C HIS A 16 11.34 -10.61 5.08
N GLY A 17 11.84 -10.96 6.26
CA GLY A 17 13.23 -10.69 6.66
C GLY A 17 14.27 -11.36 5.75
N SER A 18 13.94 -12.50 5.14
CA SER A 18 14.78 -13.24 4.19
C SER A 18 14.63 -12.76 2.74
N SER A 19 14.09 -11.56 2.50
CA SER A 19 13.84 -11.05 1.15
C SER A 19 15.14 -10.81 0.38
N SER A 20 15.28 -11.44 -0.79
CA SER A 20 16.39 -11.18 -1.71
C SER A 20 16.32 -9.79 -2.36
N ALA A 21 17.42 -9.34 -2.97
CA ALA A 21 17.47 -8.06 -3.69
C ALA A 21 16.38 -7.95 -4.78
N LYS A 22 16.09 -9.04 -5.51
CA LYS A 22 14.99 -9.10 -6.50
C LYS A 22 13.62 -8.94 -5.82
N ALA A 23 13.44 -9.52 -4.63
CA ALA A 23 12.21 -9.37 -3.87
C ALA A 23 12.03 -7.90 -3.44
N ILE A 24 13.07 -7.25 -2.91
CA ILE A 24 13.02 -5.83 -2.53
C ILE A 24 12.75 -4.92 -3.73
N LYS A 25 13.42 -5.12 -4.88
CA LYS A 25 13.12 -4.39 -6.13
C LYS A 25 11.63 -4.46 -6.48
N ASN A 26 11.06 -5.66 -6.40
CA ASN A 26 9.65 -5.86 -6.67
C ASN A 26 8.74 -5.22 -5.59
N ALA A 27 9.19 -5.11 -4.33
CA ALA A 27 8.46 -4.39 -3.28
C ALA A 27 8.35 -2.90 -3.60
N ILE A 28 9.45 -2.29 -4.07
CA ILE A 28 9.48 -0.89 -4.52
C ILE A 28 8.52 -0.68 -5.70
N LYS A 29 8.44 -1.65 -6.63
CA LYS A 29 7.45 -1.61 -7.72
C LYS A 29 6.01 -1.62 -7.19
N VAL A 30 5.70 -2.48 -6.22
CA VAL A 30 4.38 -2.49 -5.56
C VAL A 30 4.11 -1.15 -4.87
N ALA A 31 5.08 -0.58 -4.16
CA ALA A 31 4.96 0.72 -3.51
C ALA A 31 4.60 1.83 -4.53
N LYS A 32 5.28 1.85 -5.69
CA LYS A 32 4.99 2.78 -6.79
C LYS A 32 3.56 2.59 -7.31
N ASP A 33 3.13 1.35 -7.52
CA ASP A 33 1.79 1.05 -8.03
C ASP A 33 0.69 1.47 -7.06
N VAL A 34 0.90 1.30 -5.74
CA VAL A 34 -0.03 1.73 -4.68
C VAL A 34 -0.21 3.26 -4.69
N VAL A 35 0.88 4.01 -4.80
CA VAL A 35 0.85 5.48 -4.89
C VAL A 35 0.16 5.94 -6.17
N ASN A 36 0.53 5.38 -7.32
CA ASN A 36 -0.06 5.73 -8.61
C ASN A 36 -1.57 5.48 -8.64
N LYS A 37 -2.03 4.42 -7.98
CA LYS A 37 -3.45 4.08 -7.88
C LYS A 37 -4.19 4.90 -6.82
N LYS A 38 -3.49 5.73 -6.02
CA LYS A 38 -4.05 6.53 -4.92
C LYS A 38 -4.90 5.68 -3.97
N VAL A 39 -4.36 4.52 -3.58
CA VAL A 39 -5.11 3.51 -2.81
C VAL A 39 -5.58 4.08 -1.47
N ASN A 40 -4.71 4.79 -0.75
CA ASN A 40 -5.03 5.36 0.55
C ASN A 40 -6.16 6.40 0.45
N GLU A 41 -6.08 7.30 -0.53
CA GLU A 41 -7.09 8.32 -0.79
C GLU A 41 -8.44 7.68 -1.15
N ARG A 42 -8.45 6.65 -2.00
CA ARG A 42 -9.67 5.93 -2.39
C ARG A 42 -10.33 5.23 -1.19
N ILE A 43 -9.54 4.62 -0.32
CA ILE A 43 -10.05 4.00 0.91
C ILE A 43 -10.65 5.07 1.82
N LYS A 44 -9.93 6.16 2.07
CA LYS A 44 -10.39 7.28 2.91
C LYS A 44 -11.70 7.87 2.39
N GLN A 45 -11.77 8.20 1.11
CA GLN A 45 -12.99 8.71 0.46
C GLN A 45 -14.17 7.75 0.64
N ARG A 46 -13.95 6.44 0.48
CA ARG A 46 -15.03 5.45 0.61
C ARG A 46 -15.51 5.26 2.04
N LEU A 47 -14.62 5.41 3.02
CA LEU A 47 -14.99 5.40 4.44
C LEU A 47 -15.77 6.67 4.81
N GLU A 48 -15.32 7.84 4.37
CA GLU A 48 -16.03 9.12 4.58
C GLU A 48 -17.46 9.10 4.00
N LEU A 49 -17.64 8.52 2.80
CA LEU A 49 -18.97 8.34 2.20
C LEU A 49 -19.88 7.40 3.01
N LYS A 50 -19.32 6.39 3.69
CA LYS A 50 -20.10 5.49 4.53
C LYS A 50 -20.52 6.14 5.86
N VAL A 51 -19.65 6.97 6.45
CA VAL A 51 -19.94 7.66 7.71
C VAL A 51 -21.04 8.72 7.54
N LYS A 52 -21.15 9.32 6.35
CA LYS A 52 -22.18 10.32 6.04
C LYS A 52 -23.56 9.73 5.71
N ARG A 53 -23.70 8.41 5.67
CA ARG A 53 -24.98 7.70 5.47
C ARG A 53 -25.53 7.26 6.83
#